data_AF-A0A349DJF1-F1
#
_entry.id   AF-A0A349DJF1-F1
#
_cell.length_a   1.000
_cell.length_b   1.000
_cell.length_c   1.000
_cell.angle_alpha   90.00
_cell.angle_beta   90.00
_cell.angle_gamma   90.00
#
_symmetry.space_group_name_H-M   'P 1'
#
loop_
_entity.id
_entity.type
_entity.pdbx_description
1 polymer ?
#
loop_
_entity_poly.entity_id
_entity_poly.type
_entity_poly.pdbx_seq_one_letter_code
_entity_poly.pdbx_strand_id
1 'polypeptide(L)'
;MYYNKLRNIFILLLTVGLSYSGFAQNIDFGKLSKKGILKTKEGKRIDKNEYNRLMYADPSTKLMLSRGEELKFAYELDRQAHSRRSASQNLIPVENWKQRGPFNVGGRTRALAIDRNDENIIFAGGVSGGMWRSA
;
A
#
# COMPACT_ATOMS: atom_id res chain seq x y z
N MET A 1 -30.42 58.94 -35.54
CA MET A 1 -29.70 58.29 -34.40
C MET A 1 -29.74 56.75 -34.40
N TYR A 2 -30.75 56.09 -34.98
CA TYR A 2 -30.88 54.62 -34.93
C TYR A 2 -29.80 53.82 -35.68
N TYR A 3 -29.32 54.33 -36.83
CA TYR A 3 -28.36 53.64 -37.69
C TYR A 3 -27.02 53.36 -37.02
N ASN A 4 -26.48 54.33 -36.27
CA ASN A 4 -25.21 54.15 -35.56
C ASN A 4 -25.33 53.11 -34.43
N LYS A 5 -26.49 53.02 -33.78
CA LYS A 5 -26.76 52.03 -32.71
C LYS A 5 -26.84 50.61 -33.28
N LEU A 6 -27.52 50.44 -34.41
CA LEU A 6 -27.61 49.16 -35.13
C LEU A 6 -26.25 48.71 -35.68
N ARG A 7 -25.46 49.64 -36.26
CA ARG A 7 -24.10 49.34 -36.73
C ARG A 7 -23.19 48.84 -35.61
N ASN A 8 -23.24 49.49 -34.44
CA ASN A 8 -22.40 49.11 -33.31
C ASN A 8 -22.81 47.74 -32.72
N ILE A 9 -24.10 47.43 -32.69
CA ILE A 9 -24.60 46.10 -32.29
C ILE A 9 -24.16 45.02 -33.26
N PHE A 10 -24.20 45.30 -34.57
CA PHE A 10 -23.77 44.35 -35.58
C PHE A 10 -22.25 44.07 -35.49
N ILE A 11 -21.44 45.10 -35.29
CA ILE A 11 -19.99 44.95 -35.08
C ILE A 11 -19.70 44.14 -33.81
N LEU A 12 -20.44 44.37 -32.72
CA LEU A 12 -20.26 43.62 -31.47
C LEU A 12 -20.59 42.13 -31.64
N LEU A 13 -21.65 41.80 -32.37
CA LEU A 13 -22.01 40.40 -32.66
C LEU A 13 -20.97 39.73 -33.57
N LEU A 14 -20.40 40.47 -34.52
CA LEU A 14 -19.39 39.94 -35.43
C LEU A 14 -18.06 39.66 -34.72
N THR A 15 -17.65 40.53 -33.78
CA THR A 15 -16.41 40.35 -33.00
C THR A 15 -16.55 39.20 -31.99
N VAL A 16 -17.71 39.05 -31.34
CA VAL A 16 -18.00 37.92 -30.44
C VAL A 16 -18.11 36.59 -31.20
N GLY A 17 -18.75 36.60 -32.38
CA GLY A 17 -18.86 35.40 -33.23
C GLY A 17 -17.51 34.91 -33.75
N LEU A 18 -16.64 35.81 -34.19
CA LEU A 18 -15.29 35.47 -34.66
C LEU A 18 -14.39 34.97 -33.52
N SER A 19 -14.49 35.53 -32.32
CA SER A 19 -13.69 35.09 -31.17
C SER A 19 -14.09 33.71 -30.65
N TYR A 20 -15.36 33.29 -30.81
CA TYR A 20 -15.78 31.92 -30.48
C TYR A 20 -15.21 30.86 -31.45
N SER A 21 -15.05 31.21 -32.73
CA SER A 21 -14.52 30.29 -33.75
C SER A 21 -13.05 29.89 -33.51
N GLY A 22 -12.28 30.70 -32.77
CA GLY A 22 -10.91 30.39 -32.36
C GLY A 22 -10.78 29.48 -31.14
N PHE A 23 -11.87 29.28 -30.36
CA PHE A 23 -11.87 28.43 -29.16
C PHE A 23 -12.25 26.97 -29.46
N ALA A 24 -12.77 26.69 -30.66
CA ALA A 24 -12.91 25.33 -31.18
C ALA A 24 -11.54 24.85 -31.69
N GLN A 25 -10.56 24.77 -30.80
CA GLN A 25 -9.33 24.04 -31.10
C GLN A 25 -9.73 22.60 -31.41
N ASN A 26 -9.38 22.11 -32.60
CA ASN A 26 -9.50 20.71 -32.96
C ASN A 26 -8.79 19.88 -31.88
N ILE A 27 -9.56 19.29 -30.97
CA ILE A 27 -9.03 18.34 -30.01
C ILE A 27 -8.60 17.13 -30.84
N ASP A 28 -7.30 17.00 -31.07
CA ASP A 28 -6.71 15.80 -31.67
C ASP A 28 -6.85 14.65 -30.65
N PHE A 29 -8.02 13.99 -30.69
CA PHE A 29 -8.33 12.83 -29.86
C PHE A 29 -7.34 11.67 -30.09
N GLY A 30 -6.60 11.66 -31.20
CA GLY A 30 -5.52 10.70 -31.47
C GLY A 30 -4.32 10.88 -30.53
N LYS A 31 -3.99 12.12 -30.14
CA LYS A 31 -2.94 12.40 -29.15
C LYS A 31 -3.35 12.06 -27.72
N LEU A 32 -4.63 12.27 -27.36
CA LEU A 32 -5.17 11.89 -26.05
C LEU A 32 -5.28 10.36 -25.90
N SER A 33 -5.67 9.66 -26.96
CA SER A 33 -5.69 8.19 -26.99
C SER A 33 -4.28 7.60 -26.77
N LYS A 34 -3.25 8.14 -27.42
CA LYS A 34 -1.86 7.67 -27.20
C LYS A 34 -1.33 7.92 -25.78
N LYS A 35 -1.81 8.97 -25.09
CA LYS A 35 -1.43 9.25 -23.70
C LYS A 35 -2.16 8.34 -22.69
N GLY A 36 -3.40 7.94 -22.98
CA GLY A 36 -4.18 6.96 -22.20
C GLY A 36 -3.84 5.49 -22.49
N ILE A 37 -3.24 5.19 -23.65
CA ILE A 37 -2.71 3.86 -24.02
C ILE A 37 -1.19 3.79 -23.75
N LEU A 38 -0.66 4.61 -22.84
CA LEU A 38 0.42 4.11 -22.01
C LEU A 38 -0.23 3.10 -21.07
N LYS A 39 -0.48 1.87 -21.56
CA LYS A 39 -0.51 0.71 -20.67
C LYS A 39 0.74 0.91 -19.83
N THR A 40 0.60 1.20 -18.54
CA THR A 40 1.68 1.07 -17.57
C THR A 40 2.26 -0.29 -17.90
N LYS A 41 3.42 -0.32 -18.58
CA LYS A 41 4.00 -1.57 -19.05
C LYS A 41 4.11 -2.37 -17.78
N GLU A 42 3.32 -3.45 -17.65
CA GLU A 42 3.50 -4.36 -16.53
C GLU A 42 5.00 -4.63 -16.50
N GLY A 43 5.65 -4.31 -15.37
CA GLY A 43 7.10 -4.41 -15.25
C GLY A 43 7.55 -5.77 -15.76
N LYS A 44 8.75 -5.86 -16.35
CA LYS A 44 9.18 -7.12 -16.95
C LYS A 44 9.08 -8.21 -15.89
N ARG A 45 8.56 -9.40 -16.27
CA ARG A 45 8.43 -10.55 -15.36
C ARG A 45 9.74 -10.87 -14.64
N ILE A 46 10.86 -10.66 -15.31
CA ILE A 46 12.21 -10.85 -14.78
C ILE A 46 12.45 -9.94 -13.57
N ASP A 47 12.14 -8.65 -13.70
CA ASP A 47 12.30 -7.65 -12.64
C ASP A 47 11.45 -7.99 -11.40
N LYS A 48 10.22 -8.49 -11.61
CA LYS A 48 9.36 -8.95 -10.52
C LYS A 48 9.92 -10.21 -9.83
N ASN A 49 10.46 -11.14 -10.61
CA ASN A 49 11.08 -12.35 -10.07
C ASN A 49 12.34 -12.03 -9.27
N GLU A 50 13.14 -11.08 -9.74
CA GLU A 50 14.32 -10.59 -9.02
C GLU A 50 13.94 -9.86 -7.73
N TYR A 51 12.93 -8.99 -7.78
CA TYR A 51 12.36 -8.34 -6.59
C TYR A 51 11.91 -9.36 -5.55
N ASN A 52 11.12 -10.36 -5.97
CA ASN A 52 10.65 -11.42 -5.06
C ASN A 52 11.83 -12.22 -4.48
N ARG A 53 12.84 -12.54 -5.29
CA ARG A 53 14.05 -13.25 -4.83
C ARG A 53 14.78 -12.45 -3.74
N LEU A 54 14.95 -11.15 -3.95
CA LEU A 54 15.61 -10.27 -2.99
C LEU A 54 14.78 -10.07 -1.71
N MET A 55 13.46 -10.16 -1.79
CA MET A 55 12.58 -10.07 -0.62
C MET A 55 12.82 -11.22 0.38
N TYR A 56 13.19 -12.40 -0.11
CA TYR A 56 13.46 -13.58 0.71
C TYR A 56 14.96 -13.84 0.94
N ALA A 57 15.82 -13.06 0.32
CA ALA A 57 17.25 -13.17 0.50
C ALA A 57 17.68 -12.49 1.80
N ASP A 58 18.79 -12.95 2.36
CA ASP A 58 19.43 -12.28 3.48
C ASP A 58 19.83 -10.84 3.06
N PRO A 59 19.50 -9.80 3.85
CA PRO A 59 19.75 -8.41 3.46
C PRO A 59 21.24 -8.05 3.38
N SER A 60 22.11 -8.78 4.08
CA SER A 60 23.57 -8.58 4.09
C SER A 60 24.28 -9.35 2.98
N THR A 61 23.89 -10.60 2.72
CA THR A 61 24.56 -11.46 1.72
C THR A 61 23.82 -11.52 0.37
N LYS A 62 22.53 -11.13 0.33
CA LYS A 62 21.62 -11.27 -0.81
C LYS A 62 21.50 -12.71 -1.33
N LEU A 63 21.86 -13.68 -0.51
CA LEU A 63 21.73 -15.10 -0.82
C LEU A 63 20.46 -15.65 -0.18
N MET A 64 19.84 -16.59 -0.88
CA MET A 64 18.78 -17.43 -0.34
C MET A 64 19.35 -18.81 -0.09
N LEU A 65 18.91 -19.46 1.00
CA LEU A 65 19.23 -20.86 1.25
C LEU A 65 18.78 -21.71 0.05
N SER A 66 19.60 -22.67 -0.34
CA SER A 66 19.19 -23.63 -1.36
C SER A 66 18.06 -24.50 -0.84
N ARG A 67 17.21 -25.02 -1.74
CA ARG A 67 16.11 -25.92 -1.35
C ARG A 67 16.59 -27.14 -0.56
N GLY A 68 17.80 -27.63 -0.83
CA GLY A 68 18.40 -28.75 -0.13
C GLY A 68 18.76 -28.43 1.33
N GLU A 69 19.28 -27.22 1.59
CA GLU A 69 19.60 -26.75 2.94
C GLU A 69 18.33 -26.46 3.74
N GLU A 70 17.32 -25.86 3.09
CA GLU A 70 16.01 -25.61 3.69
C GLU A 70 15.35 -26.93 4.15
N LEU A 71 15.36 -27.97 3.31
CA LEU A 71 14.82 -29.28 3.65
C LEU A 71 15.58 -29.92 4.82
N LYS A 72 16.92 -29.87 4.80
CA LYS A 72 17.74 -30.37 5.92
C LYS A 72 17.36 -29.69 7.24
N PHE A 73 17.24 -28.36 7.22
CA PHE A 73 16.83 -27.57 8.37
C PHE A 73 15.42 -27.93 8.86
N ALA A 74 14.46 -28.09 7.94
CA ALA A 74 13.09 -28.49 8.28
C ALA A 74 13.04 -29.88 8.95
N TYR A 75 13.78 -30.86 8.41
CA TYR A 75 13.89 -32.19 9.03
C TYR A 75 14.57 -32.14 10.40
N GLU A 76 15.56 -31.28 10.58
CA GLU A 76 16.23 -31.08 11.86
C GLU A 76 15.29 -30.51 12.92
N LEU A 77 14.50 -29.49 12.57
CA LEU A 77 13.47 -28.92 13.46
C LEU A 77 12.43 -29.96 13.86
N ASP A 78 11.96 -30.77 12.90
CA ASP A 78 10.97 -31.81 13.17
C ASP A 78 11.53 -32.87 14.13
N ARG A 79 12.78 -33.30 13.92
CA ARG A 79 13.47 -34.24 14.82
C ARG A 79 13.62 -33.67 16.24
N GLN A 80 13.99 -32.39 16.36
CA GLN A 80 14.09 -31.71 17.65
C GLN A 80 12.73 -31.56 18.35
N ALA A 81 11.66 -31.28 17.59
CA ALA A 81 10.31 -31.20 18.14
C ALA A 81 9.84 -32.56 18.68
N HIS A 82 10.12 -33.65 17.95
CA HIS A 82 9.78 -35.00 18.37
C HIS A 82 10.60 -35.49 19.58
N SER A 83 11.88 -35.16 19.67
CA SER A 83 12.71 -35.55 20.83
C SER A 83 12.32 -34.83 22.12
N ARG A 84 11.79 -33.60 22.03
CA ARG A 84 11.28 -32.83 23.18
C ARG A 84 9.92 -33.31 23.70
N ARG A 85 9.21 -34.18 22.98
CA ARG A 85 7.89 -34.69 23.39
C ARG A 85 7.93 -35.79 24.46
N SER A 86 9.10 -36.40 24.72
CA SER A 86 9.20 -37.63 25.52
C SER A 86 9.69 -37.47 26.96
N ALA A 87 9.84 -36.24 27.48
CA ALA A 87 10.13 -36.03 28.89
C ALA A 87 9.08 -35.08 29.47
N SER A 88 8.21 -35.65 30.29
CA SER A 88 7.39 -34.98 31.31
C SER A 88 7.90 -33.57 31.65
N GLN A 89 7.33 -32.55 31.01
CA GLN A 89 6.88 -31.31 31.65
C GLN A 89 6.16 -30.44 30.61
N ASN A 90 4.95 -30.03 31.00
CA ASN A 90 4.10 -29.05 30.34
C ASN A 90 4.76 -27.68 30.26
N LEU A 91 5.78 -27.54 29.43
CA LEU A 91 6.25 -26.26 28.97
C LEU A 91 6.60 -26.46 27.50
N ILE A 92 5.65 -26.14 26.61
CA ILE A 92 6.03 -25.53 25.33
C ILE A 92 7.15 -24.57 25.71
N PRO A 93 8.38 -24.69 25.18
CA PRO A 93 9.37 -23.66 25.43
C PRO A 93 8.68 -22.39 24.99
N VAL A 94 8.24 -21.59 25.96
CA VAL A 94 7.86 -20.23 25.69
C VAL A 94 9.22 -19.64 25.35
N GLU A 95 9.61 -19.77 24.07
CA GLU A 95 10.41 -18.78 23.37
C GLU A 95 10.04 -17.47 24.06
N ASN A 96 11.01 -16.83 24.72
CA ASN A 96 10.77 -15.64 25.52
C ASN A 96 10.19 -14.57 24.61
N TRP A 97 8.88 -14.63 24.40
CA TRP A 97 8.15 -13.85 23.44
C TRP A 97 8.18 -12.44 23.96
N LYS A 98 9.18 -11.68 23.50
CA LYS A 98 9.31 -10.29 23.84
C LYS A 98 8.29 -9.54 23.02
N GLN A 99 7.34 -8.89 23.70
CA GLN A 99 6.38 -8.02 23.06
C GLN A 99 7.12 -7.00 22.18
N ARG A 100 6.82 -6.99 20.87
CA ARG A 100 7.42 -6.10 19.87
C ARG A 100 6.56 -4.87 19.62
N GLY A 101 5.94 -4.31 20.66
CA GLY A 101 5.11 -3.13 20.52
C GLY A 101 4.24 -2.84 21.75
N PRO A 102 3.41 -1.78 21.70
CA PRO A 102 3.18 -0.91 20.55
C PRO A 102 4.36 0.04 20.32
N PHE A 103 4.93 0.03 19.13
CA PHE A 103 5.85 1.09 18.71
C PHE A 103 5.03 2.32 18.31
N ASN A 104 5.62 3.52 18.32
CA ASN A 104 5.00 4.74 17.78
C ASN A 104 4.96 4.70 16.24
N VAL A 105 4.26 3.71 15.69
CA VAL A 105 4.01 3.56 14.26
C VAL A 105 2.63 4.12 13.99
N GLY A 106 2.57 5.21 13.23
CA GLY A 106 1.31 5.84 12.85
C GLY A 106 0.39 4.88 12.10
N GLY A 107 -0.93 5.09 12.23
CA GLY A 107 -1.94 4.26 11.59
C GLY A 107 -3.34 4.81 11.79
N ARG A 108 -4.36 4.15 11.24
CA ARG A 108 -5.76 4.52 11.44
C ARG A 108 -6.34 3.81 12.65
N THR A 109 -6.67 4.57 13.70
CA THR A 109 -7.44 4.09 14.87
C THR A 109 -8.93 4.13 14.53
N ARG A 110 -9.63 3.00 14.71
CA ARG A 110 -11.08 2.87 14.44
C ARG A 110 -11.91 2.79 15.71
N ALA A 111 -11.31 2.36 16.82
CA ALA A 111 -11.99 2.25 18.11
C ALA A 111 -11.06 2.64 19.24
N LEU A 112 -11.63 3.25 20.28
CA LEU A 112 -10.99 3.58 21.55
C LEU A 112 -12.02 3.31 22.65
N ALA A 113 -11.59 2.68 23.74
CA ALA A 113 -12.43 2.45 24.92
C ALA A 113 -11.60 2.63 26.19
N ILE A 114 -12.26 3.09 27.26
CA ILE A 114 -11.69 3.19 28.61
C ILE A 114 -12.44 2.17 29.46
N ASP A 115 -11.74 1.41 30.29
CA ASP A 115 -12.37 0.45 31.18
C ASP A 115 -13.26 1.16 32.21
N ARG A 116 -14.44 0.59 32.48
CA ARG A 116 -15.44 1.19 33.37
C ARG A 116 -15.01 1.13 34.85
N ASN A 117 -14.23 0.13 35.21
CA ASN A 117 -13.82 -0.13 36.59
C ASN A 117 -12.44 0.48 36.89
N ASP A 118 -11.61 0.73 35.88
CA ASP A 118 -10.29 1.36 36.01
C ASP A 118 -9.95 2.26 34.83
N GLU A 119 -10.03 3.58 35.02
CA GLU A 119 -9.77 4.57 33.97
C GLU A 119 -8.31 4.57 33.47
N ASN A 120 -7.39 3.92 34.17
CA ASN A 120 -6.00 3.76 33.72
C ASN A 120 -5.85 2.69 32.62
N ILE A 121 -6.88 1.86 32.43
CA ILE A 121 -6.90 0.83 31.39
C ILE A 121 -7.61 1.37 30.15
N ILE A 122 -6.84 1.53 29.08
CA ILE A 122 -7.30 2.05 27.79
C ILE A 122 -7.11 0.97 26.74
N PHE A 123 -8.15 0.73 25.93
CA PHE A 123 -8.11 -0.16 24.77
C PHE A 123 -8.12 0.64 23.47
N ALA A 124 -7.27 0.27 22.52
CA ALA A 124 -7.19 0.91 21.20
C ALA A 124 -7.24 -0.13 20.08
N GLY A 125 -8.14 0.08 19.11
CA GLY A 125 -8.32 -0.79 17.93
C GLY A 125 -7.83 -0.12 16.64
N GLY A 126 -6.84 -0.73 16.00
CA GLY A 126 -6.32 -0.32 14.69
C GLY A 126 -6.87 -1.17 13.54
N VAL A 127 -6.98 -0.59 12.33
CA VAL A 127 -7.55 -1.30 11.15
C VAL A 127 -6.71 -2.51 10.72
N SER A 128 -5.39 -2.39 10.72
CA SER A 128 -4.44 -3.47 10.36
C SER A 128 -3.58 -3.92 11.54
N GLY A 129 -3.69 -3.25 12.69
CA GLY A 129 -2.85 -3.45 13.87
C GLY A 129 -3.50 -4.23 15.01
N GLY A 130 -4.77 -4.62 14.90
CA GLY A 130 -5.48 -5.37 15.95
C GLY A 130 -5.85 -4.52 17.16
N MET A 131 -6.01 -5.18 18.31
CA MET A 131 -6.40 -4.59 19.60
C MET A 131 -5.20 -4.44 20.52
N TRP A 132 -5.11 -3.30 21.20
CA TRP A 132 -4.06 -2.96 22.14
C TRP A 132 -4.66 -2.57 23.49
N ARG A 133 -3.91 -2.80 24.57
CA ARG A 133 -4.21 -2.38 25.93
C ARG A 133 -3.07 -1.49 26.43
N SER A 134 -3.37 -0.44 27.19
CA SER A 134 -2.36 0.32 27.93
C SER A 134 -1.60 -0.59 28.90
N ALA A 135 -0.35 -0.19 29.20
CA ALA A 135 0.50 -0.89 30.16
C ALA A 135 -0.06 -0.80 31.58
#